data_AF-A0A1H3K7U1-F1
#
_entry.id   AF-A0A1H3K7U1-F1
#
_cell.length_a   1.000
_cell.length_b   1.000
_cell.length_c   1.000
_cell.angle_alpha   90.00
_cell.angle_beta   90.00
_cell.angle_gamma   90.00
#
_symmetry.space_group_name_H-M   'P 1'
#
loop_
_entity.id
_entity.type
_entity.pdbx_description
1 polymer ?
#
loop_
_entity_poly.entity_id
_entity_poly.type
_entity_poly.pdbx_seq_one_letter_code
_entity_poly.pdbx_strand_id
1 'polypeptide(L)'
;MVNIGPDPVTMHTVRLRSGDPAVFAMDAPAAPVVPARGTGALRGHYAPGGSGHHRAEVEVLSNDPAADPLLVTVEGLTTDASGRLRVQVEPAGIRLGRATDVTVVTTDSGSGTRVAGTARVDNYDASGGHTPFQQPTNQPFRMTFHPEKEWDEETKRWIMGSRPEGTVTVPAYEQDAGMPIPFRFS
;
A
#
# COMPACT_ATOMS: atom_id res chain seq x y z
N MET A 1 14.92 -26.95 -11.18
CA MET A 1 16.20 -27.23 -11.87
C MET A 1 16.07 -28.54 -12.65
N VAL A 2 16.66 -28.61 -13.84
CA VAL A 2 16.67 -29.81 -14.68
C VAL A 2 18.12 -30.19 -14.93
N ASN A 3 18.48 -31.44 -14.64
CA ASN A 3 19.77 -31.98 -15.05
C ASN A 3 19.62 -32.57 -16.46
N ILE A 4 20.34 -32.01 -17.44
CA ILE A 4 20.33 -32.52 -18.82
C ILE A 4 21.53 -33.43 -19.13
N GLY A 5 22.48 -33.53 -18.20
CA GLY A 5 23.71 -34.29 -18.31
C GLY A 5 23.51 -35.80 -18.06
N PRO A 6 24.53 -36.60 -18.40
CA PRO A 6 24.52 -38.04 -18.22
C PRO A 6 24.80 -38.48 -16.78
N ASP A 7 25.38 -37.60 -15.94
CA ASP A 7 25.78 -37.89 -14.56
C ASP A 7 24.88 -37.17 -13.55
N PRO A 8 24.72 -37.68 -12.31
CA PRO A 8 24.01 -36.99 -11.25
C PRO A 8 24.69 -35.68 -10.82
N VAL A 9 23.89 -34.65 -10.60
CA VAL A 9 24.36 -33.36 -10.07
C VAL A 9 24.08 -33.30 -8.58
N THR A 10 25.12 -33.05 -7.78
CA THR A 10 25.06 -32.81 -6.34
C THR A 10 25.21 -31.33 -6.06
N MET A 11 24.21 -30.74 -5.41
CA MET A 11 24.23 -29.38 -4.91
C MET A 11 24.93 -29.34 -3.55
N HIS A 12 25.97 -28.51 -3.44
CA HIS A 12 26.73 -28.31 -2.21
C HIS A 12 26.18 -27.18 -1.36
N THR A 13 25.70 -26.12 -1.99
CA THR A 13 25.20 -24.93 -1.30
C THR A 13 24.16 -24.23 -2.16
N VAL A 14 23.11 -23.73 -1.52
CA VAL A 14 22.12 -22.82 -2.10
C VAL A 14 22.02 -21.63 -1.16
N ARG A 15 22.35 -20.43 -1.64
CA ARG A 15 22.35 -19.23 -0.80
C ARG A 15 22.03 -17.98 -1.59
N LEU A 16 21.64 -16.93 -0.88
CA LEU A 16 21.58 -15.59 -1.45
C LEU A 16 23.00 -15.05 -1.65
N ARG A 17 23.29 -14.63 -2.88
CA ARG A 17 24.50 -13.88 -3.24
C ARG A 17 24.28 -12.37 -3.07
N SER A 18 23.06 -11.91 -3.33
CA SER A 18 22.60 -10.54 -3.08
C SER A 18 21.10 -10.50 -2.76
N GLY A 19 20.64 -9.37 -2.23
CA GLY A 19 19.26 -9.19 -1.78
C GLY A 19 19.14 -9.15 -0.26
N ASP A 20 17.98 -8.72 0.24
CA ASP A 20 17.70 -8.63 1.66
C ASP A 20 17.28 -10.02 2.22
N PRO A 21 18.01 -10.60 3.18
CA PRO A 21 17.68 -11.90 3.77
C PRO A 21 16.40 -11.87 4.64
N ALA A 22 15.89 -10.70 5.00
CA ALA A 22 14.57 -10.57 5.61
C ALA A 22 13.42 -10.69 4.58
N VAL A 23 13.70 -10.37 3.30
CA VAL A 23 12.70 -10.40 2.21
C VAL A 23 12.76 -11.72 1.44
N PHE A 24 13.95 -12.20 1.12
CA PHE A 24 14.15 -13.49 0.48
C PHE A 24 14.90 -14.43 1.43
N ALA A 25 14.54 -15.70 1.46
CA ALA A 25 15.33 -16.73 2.12
C ALA A 25 15.29 -18.01 1.29
N MET A 26 16.40 -18.75 1.24
CA MET A 26 16.45 -20.03 0.54
C MET A 26 16.41 -21.17 1.54
N ASP A 27 15.62 -22.20 1.24
CA ASP A 27 15.60 -23.42 2.02
C ASP A 27 16.82 -24.28 1.68
N ALA A 28 17.33 -25.00 2.67
CA ALA A 28 18.26 -26.08 2.39
C ALA A 28 17.58 -27.13 1.50
N PRO A 29 18.26 -27.63 0.45
CA PRO A 29 17.66 -28.60 -0.46
C PRO A 29 17.36 -29.90 0.27
N ALA A 30 16.08 -30.31 0.31
CA ALA A 30 15.64 -31.55 0.95
C ALA A 30 16.25 -32.82 0.29
N ALA A 31 16.57 -32.73 -1.00
CA ALA A 31 17.33 -33.73 -1.74
C ALA A 31 18.43 -33.01 -2.54
N PRO A 32 19.70 -33.04 -2.09
CA PRO A 32 20.78 -32.30 -2.75
C PRO A 32 21.24 -32.93 -4.07
N VAL A 33 20.75 -34.12 -4.43
CA VAL A 33 21.15 -34.83 -5.65
C VAL A 33 20.02 -34.80 -6.68
N VAL A 34 20.31 -34.30 -7.87
CA VAL A 34 19.44 -34.36 -9.05
C VAL A 34 19.96 -35.49 -9.95
N PRO A 35 19.20 -36.59 -10.13
CA PRO A 35 19.62 -37.70 -10.98
C PRO A 35 19.93 -37.25 -12.41
N ALA A 36 20.73 -38.05 -13.13
CA ALA A 36 20.96 -37.87 -14.55
C ALA A 36 19.62 -37.76 -15.30
N ARG A 37 19.47 -36.75 -16.16
CA ARG A 37 18.22 -36.45 -16.88
C ARG A 37 16.99 -36.18 -15.99
N GLY A 38 17.21 -35.96 -14.69
CA GLY A 38 16.16 -35.77 -13.69
C GLY A 38 15.84 -34.31 -13.39
N THR A 39 14.87 -34.10 -12.51
CA THR A 39 14.46 -32.78 -12.03
C THR A 39 14.60 -32.65 -10.52
N GLY A 40 14.98 -31.46 -10.07
CA GLY A 40 15.10 -31.10 -8.66
C GLY A 40 14.39 -29.78 -8.37
N ALA A 41 13.88 -29.64 -7.15
CA ALA A 41 13.23 -28.42 -6.69
C ALA A 41 14.15 -27.62 -5.75
N LEU A 42 14.24 -26.32 -6.00
CA LEU A 42 14.75 -25.35 -5.04
C LEU A 42 13.55 -24.64 -4.43
N ARG A 43 13.56 -24.46 -3.11
CA ARG A 43 12.50 -23.79 -2.38
C ARG A 43 13.08 -22.59 -1.64
N GLY A 44 12.24 -21.60 -1.42
CA GLY A 44 12.59 -20.40 -0.70
C GLY A 44 11.34 -19.64 -0.30
N HIS A 45 11.55 -18.65 0.55
CA HIS A 45 10.52 -17.78 1.10
C HIS A 45 10.66 -16.37 0.54
N TYR A 46 9.51 -15.74 0.32
CA TYR A 46 9.38 -14.34 -0.03
C TYR A 46 8.48 -13.65 1.01
N ALA A 47 9.07 -12.81 1.85
CA ALA A 47 8.43 -12.13 2.99
C ALA A 47 8.77 -10.62 3.00
N PRO A 48 8.32 -9.87 1.99
CA PRO A 48 8.62 -8.45 1.84
C PRO A 48 7.94 -7.61 2.94
N GLY A 49 8.72 -6.75 3.60
CA GLY A 49 8.22 -5.81 4.61
C GLY A 49 7.53 -4.56 4.03
N GLY A 50 7.59 -4.36 2.71
CA GLY A 50 7.02 -3.20 2.04
C GLY A 50 6.61 -3.52 0.60
N SER A 51 5.95 -2.56 -0.04
CA SER A 51 5.56 -2.65 -1.43
C SER A 51 6.73 -2.41 -2.36
N GLY A 52 6.63 -2.94 -3.58
CA GLY A 52 7.59 -2.68 -4.65
C GLY A 52 8.08 -3.96 -5.31
N HIS A 53 8.97 -3.76 -6.27
CA HIS A 53 9.71 -4.82 -6.93
C HIS A 53 10.97 -5.11 -6.12
N HIS A 54 11.08 -6.34 -5.64
CA HIS A 54 12.26 -6.84 -4.93
C HIS A 54 12.99 -7.82 -5.83
N ARG A 55 14.31 -7.70 -5.86
CA ARG A 55 15.18 -8.57 -6.65
C ARG A 55 16.29 -9.13 -5.76
N ALA A 56 16.58 -10.40 -5.94
CA ALA A 56 17.73 -11.05 -5.32
C ALA A 56 18.43 -11.95 -6.33
N GLU A 57 19.67 -12.31 -6.04
CA GLU A 57 20.42 -13.29 -6.80
C GLU A 57 20.76 -14.47 -5.91
N VAL A 58 20.39 -15.66 -6.35
CA VAL A 58 20.66 -16.93 -5.69
C VAL A 58 21.86 -17.58 -6.38
N GLU A 59 22.82 -18.02 -5.58
CA GLU A 59 23.96 -18.81 -6.01
C GLU A 59 23.75 -20.27 -5.59
N VAL A 60 23.90 -21.17 -6.56
CA VAL A 60 23.89 -22.62 -6.36
C VAL A 60 25.27 -23.17 -6.72
N LEU A 61 25.96 -23.71 -5.71
CA LEU A 61 27.23 -24.42 -5.91
C LEU A 61 26.97 -25.91 -6.12
N SER A 62 27.61 -26.51 -7.11
CA SER A 62 27.40 -27.91 -7.47
C SER A 62 28.66 -28.58 -8.03
N ASN A 63 28.59 -29.89 -8.24
CA ASN A 63 29.64 -30.65 -8.92
C ASN A 63 29.52 -30.61 -10.46
N ASP A 64 28.67 -29.77 -11.05
CA ASP A 64 28.55 -29.61 -12.49
C ASP A 64 29.56 -28.56 -13.01
N PRO A 65 30.65 -28.96 -13.68
CA PRO A 65 31.69 -28.03 -14.13
C PRO A 65 31.22 -27.07 -15.22
N ALA A 66 30.09 -27.35 -15.89
CA ALA A 66 29.54 -26.46 -16.91
C ALA A 66 28.72 -25.30 -16.32
N ALA A 67 28.29 -25.41 -15.06
CA ALA A 67 27.35 -24.49 -14.43
C ALA A 67 27.61 -24.33 -12.91
N ASP A 68 28.88 -24.15 -12.51
CA ASP A 68 29.28 -23.87 -11.14
C ASP A 68 30.08 -22.55 -11.02
N PRO A 69 29.54 -21.50 -10.35
CA PRO A 69 28.21 -21.43 -9.76
C PRO A 69 27.09 -21.27 -10.81
N LEU A 70 25.91 -21.81 -10.50
CA LEU A 70 24.67 -21.44 -11.18
C LEU A 70 24.07 -20.22 -10.49
N LEU A 71 23.93 -19.12 -11.23
CA LEU A 71 23.30 -17.88 -10.76
C LEU A 71 21.86 -17.79 -11.25
N VAL A 72 20.94 -17.54 -10.32
CA VAL A 72 19.51 -17.38 -10.61
C VAL A 72 19.05 -16.03 -10.06
N THR A 73 18.52 -15.17 -10.92
CA THR A 73 17.81 -13.97 -10.46
C THR A 73 16.39 -14.38 -10.05
N VAL A 74 16.00 -13.99 -8.84
CA VAL A 74 14.62 -14.10 -8.35
C VAL A 74 14.03 -12.71 -8.20
N GLU A 75 12.78 -12.57 -8.60
CA GLU A 75 12.02 -11.33 -8.50
C GLU A 75 10.71 -11.60 -7.77
N GLY A 76 10.36 -10.69 -6.87
CA GLY A 76 9.09 -10.67 -6.18
C GLY A 76 8.45 -9.31 -6.37
N LEU A 77 7.17 -9.29 -6.73
CA LEU A 77 6.38 -8.07 -6.74
C LEU A 77 5.44 -8.10 -5.55
N THR A 78 5.53 -7.08 -4.71
CA THR A 78 4.53 -6.83 -3.68
C THR A 78 3.77 -5.60 -4.09
N THR A 79 2.55 -5.82 -4.54
CA THR A 79 1.56 -4.75 -4.48
C THR A 79 1.33 -4.47 -3.01
N ASP A 80 1.42 -3.20 -2.61
CA ASP A 80 0.90 -2.83 -1.31
C ASP A 80 -0.57 -3.28 -1.27
N ALA A 81 -0.84 -4.23 -0.40
CA ALA A 81 -2.19 -4.50 0.10
C ALA A 81 -2.14 -4.63 1.64
N SER A 82 -0.97 -4.39 2.23
CA SER A 82 -0.71 -4.43 3.68
C SER A 82 -0.18 -3.11 4.23
N GLY A 83 0.14 -2.13 3.36
CA GLY A 83 0.37 -0.76 3.80
C GLY A 83 -0.94 -0.22 4.35
N ARG A 84 -0.94 0.31 5.58
CA ARG A 84 -2.13 0.98 6.10
C ARG A 84 -2.29 2.30 5.38
N LEU A 85 -3.49 2.66 4.95
CA LEU A 85 -3.73 3.98 4.38
C LEU A 85 -3.53 5.06 5.45
N ARG A 86 -2.88 6.17 5.09
CA ARG A 86 -2.83 7.39 5.91
C ARG A 86 -3.54 8.53 5.18
N VAL A 87 -4.53 9.11 5.84
CA VAL A 87 -5.29 10.28 5.36
C VAL A 87 -4.92 11.51 6.19
N GLN A 88 -4.63 12.62 5.52
CA GLN A 88 -4.36 13.92 6.12
C GLN A 88 -5.08 15.02 5.34
N VAL A 89 -5.22 16.19 5.95
CA VAL A 89 -5.85 17.37 5.33
C VAL A 89 -4.89 18.54 5.40
N GLU A 90 -4.73 19.22 4.27
CA GLU A 90 -3.93 20.43 4.15
C GLU A 90 -4.81 21.58 3.64
N PRO A 91 -4.85 22.76 4.30
CA PRO A 91 -4.21 23.04 5.58
C PRO A 91 -4.86 22.26 6.73
N ALA A 92 -4.09 22.02 7.79
CA ALA A 92 -4.55 21.25 8.95
C ALA A 92 -5.67 21.92 9.75
N GLY A 93 -5.95 23.21 9.53
CA GLY A 93 -7.04 23.95 10.15
C GLY A 93 -7.89 24.64 9.09
N ILE A 94 -9.18 24.35 9.10
CA ILE A 94 -10.17 24.88 8.15
C ILE A 94 -11.07 25.88 8.88
N ARG A 95 -11.23 27.07 8.30
CA ARG A 95 -12.16 28.08 8.83
C ARG A 95 -13.55 27.85 8.28
N LEU A 96 -14.52 27.70 9.17
CA LEU A 96 -15.93 27.59 8.78
C LEU A 96 -16.42 28.88 8.12
N GLY A 97 -17.29 28.74 7.13
CA GLY A 97 -17.91 29.87 6.41
C GLY A 97 -16.97 30.67 5.51
N ARG A 98 -15.70 30.25 5.35
CA ARG A 98 -14.74 30.90 4.45
C ARG A 98 -14.21 29.92 3.40
N ALA A 99 -14.23 30.34 2.14
CA ALA A 99 -13.63 29.59 1.05
C ALA A 99 -12.14 29.35 1.34
N THR A 100 -11.75 28.08 1.34
CA THR A 100 -10.39 27.61 1.64
C THR A 100 -9.97 26.61 0.58
N ASP A 101 -8.73 26.73 0.09
CA ASP A 101 -8.12 25.70 -0.74
C ASP A 101 -7.69 24.54 0.16
N VAL A 102 -8.26 23.36 -0.06
CA VAL A 102 -8.05 22.16 0.74
C VAL A 102 -7.53 21.04 -0.15
N THR A 103 -6.60 20.25 0.37
CA THR A 103 -6.16 18.99 -0.24
C THR A 103 -6.35 17.87 0.77
N VAL A 104 -7.10 16.83 0.37
CA VAL A 104 -7.13 15.57 1.11
C VAL A 104 -5.95 14.74 0.60
N VAL A 105 -4.95 14.56 1.45
CA VAL A 105 -3.71 13.85 1.13
C VAL A 105 -3.85 12.40 1.56
N THR A 106 -3.64 11.50 0.61
CA THR A 106 -3.63 10.05 0.84
C THR A 106 -2.25 9.50 0.54
N THR A 107 -1.66 8.83 1.54
CA THR A 107 -0.33 8.25 1.44
C THR A 107 -0.35 6.82 1.93
N ASP A 108 0.48 5.99 1.30
CA ASP A 108 0.88 4.72 1.86
C ASP A 108 1.68 4.95 3.14
N SER A 109 1.28 4.37 4.27
CA SER A 109 1.98 4.62 5.54
C SER A 109 3.36 3.97 5.63
N GLY A 110 3.64 2.93 4.84
CA GLY A 110 4.92 2.23 4.84
C GLY A 110 5.99 2.95 4.02
N SER A 111 5.64 3.38 2.81
CA SER A 111 6.54 4.04 1.86
C SER A 111 6.46 5.57 1.88
N GLY A 112 5.37 6.15 2.39
CA GLY A 112 5.10 7.59 2.32
C GLY A 112 4.68 8.08 0.93
N THR A 113 4.52 7.19 -0.04
CA THR A 113 4.14 7.54 -1.41
C THR A 113 2.69 8.01 -1.47
N ARG A 114 2.39 9.03 -2.29
CA ARG A 114 1.00 9.45 -2.53
C ARG A 114 0.26 8.39 -3.34
N VAL A 115 -0.92 8.02 -2.87
CA VAL A 115 -1.79 7.02 -3.51
C VAL A 115 -3.08 7.67 -3.98
N ALA A 116 -3.48 7.42 -5.22
CA ALA A 116 -4.65 8.07 -5.82
C ALA A 116 -5.96 7.45 -5.32
N GLY A 117 -6.90 8.28 -4.89
CA GLY A 117 -8.24 7.86 -4.50
C GLY A 117 -9.27 8.97 -4.67
N THR A 118 -10.44 8.76 -4.08
CA THR A 118 -11.56 9.69 -4.10
C THR A 118 -11.91 10.09 -2.68
N ALA A 119 -11.92 11.40 -2.41
CA ALA A 119 -12.46 11.95 -1.18
C ALA A 119 -13.92 12.35 -1.42
N ARG A 120 -14.81 11.83 -0.58
CA ARG A 120 -16.20 12.27 -0.48
C ARG A 120 -16.35 13.12 0.76
N VAL A 121 -16.90 14.31 0.63
CA VAL A 121 -17.11 15.26 1.72
C VAL A 121 -18.59 15.58 1.81
N ASP A 122 -19.17 15.36 2.98
CA ASP A 122 -20.54 15.69 3.30
C ASP A 122 -20.53 17.08 3.95
N ASN A 123 -20.77 18.10 3.12
CA ASN A 123 -20.78 19.51 3.51
C ASN A 123 -22.21 20.05 3.40
N TYR A 124 -22.57 20.96 4.31
CA TYR A 124 -23.88 21.58 4.32
C TYR A 124 -23.85 22.87 3.47
N ASP A 125 -24.97 23.23 2.88
CA ASP A 125 -25.13 24.53 2.23
C ASP A 125 -25.73 25.56 3.20
N ALA A 126 -25.74 26.83 2.78
CA ALA A 126 -26.26 27.93 3.60
C ALA A 126 -27.78 27.83 3.88
N SER A 127 -28.51 27.00 3.12
CA SER A 127 -29.95 26.74 3.25
C SER A 127 -30.28 25.49 4.08
N GLY A 128 -29.28 24.76 4.59
CA GLY A 128 -29.47 23.52 5.34
C GLY A 128 -29.64 22.27 4.47
N GLY A 129 -29.45 22.37 3.16
CA GLY A 129 -29.31 21.23 2.27
C GLY A 129 -27.95 20.55 2.44
N HIS A 130 -27.88 19.25 2.17
CA HIS A 130 -26.63 18.50 2.14
C HIS A 130 -26.54 17.78 0.79
N THR A 131 -25.51 18.11 0.01
CA THR A 131 -25.15 17.30 -1.16
C THR A 131 -23.70 16.87 -1.02
N PRO A 132 -23.41 15.55 -1.04
CA PRO A 132 -22.06 15.05 -0.98
C PRO A 132 -21.25 15.58 -2.18
N PHE A 133 -20.07 16.12 -1.90
CA PHE A 133 -19.12 16.52 -2.91
C PHE A 133 -18.01 15.46 -3.03
N GLN A 134 -17.56 15.17 -4.25
CA GLN A 134 -16.46 14.23 -4.49
C GLN A 134 -15.33 14.89 -5.27
N GLN A 135 -14.09 14.61 -4.86
CA GLN A 135 -12.89 15.05 -5.57
C GLN A 135 -11.78 13.99 -5.56
N PRO A 136 -10.87 14.01 -6.54
CA PRO A 136 -9.63 13.25 -6.45
C PRO A 136 -8.82 13.65 -5.22
N THR A 137 -8.23 12.68 -4.53
CA THR A 137 -7.25 12.96 -3.47
C THR A 137 -5.94 13.47 -4.08
N ASN A 138 -5.09 14.08 -3.25
CA ASN A 138 -3.79 14.65 -3.64
C ASN A 138 -3.87 15.82 -4.64
N GLN A 139 -5.07 16.37 -4.88
CA GLN A 139 -5.30 17.58 -5.67
C GLN A 139 -6.02 18.64 -4.82
N PRO A 140 -5.62 19.93 -4.93
CA PRO A 140 -6.31 20.99 -4.23
C PRO A 140 -7.68 21.24 -4.84
N PHE A 141 -8.67 21.46 -3.98
CA PHE A 141 -10.00 21.92 -4.35
C PHE A 141 -10.38 23.08 -3.44
N ARG A 142 -11.17 24.02 -3.98
CA ARG A 142 -11.64 25.19 -3.22
C ARG A 142 -13.04 24.98 -2.72
N MET A 143 -13.26 25.06 -1.41
CA MET A 143 -14.58 24.89 -0.82
C MET A 143 -14.81 25.80 0.39
N THR A 144 -16.07 26.18 0.61
CA THR A 144 -16.54 26.81 1.84
C THR A 144 -17.24 25.76 2.69
N PHE A 145 -16.71 25.49 3.87
CA PHE A 145 -17.27 24.48 4.78
C PHE A 145 -18.32 25.12 5.68
N HIS A 146 -19.52 24.56 5.73
CA HIS A 146 -20.59 25.02 6.59
C HIS A 146 -21.06 23.89 7.51
N PRO A 147 -21.23 24.16 8.83
CA PRO A 147 -21.85 23.19 9.71
C PRO A 147 -23.35 23.10 9.41
N GLU A 148 -23.95 22.00 9.85
CA GLU A 148 -25.38 21.87 9.98
C GLU A 148 -25.91 22.95 10.93
N LYS A 149 -27.05 23.52 10.59
CA LYS A 149 -27.80 24.42 11.46
C LYS A 149 -29.07 23.72 11.90
N GLU A 150 -29.26 23.66 13.20
CA GLU A 150 -30.46 23.10 13.79
C GLU A 150 -31.25 24.24 14.44
N TRP A 151 -32.57 24.24 14.26
CA TRP A 151 -33.44 25.21 14.91
C TRP A 151 -33.84 24.69 16.28
N ASP A 152 -33.44 25.41 17.33
CA ASP A 152 -33.84 25.11 18.70
C ASP A 152 -35.19 25.79 19.00
N GLU A 153 -36.22 24.95 19.15
CA GLU A 153 -37.59 25.39 19.45
C GLU A 153 -37.76 26.02 20.84
N GLU A 154 -36.93 25.65 21.82
CA GLU A 154 -36.98 26.17 23.18
C GLU A 154 -36.37 27.57 23.24
N THR A 155 -35.19 27.74 22.64
CA THR A 155 -34.49 29.03 22.68
C THR A 155 -34.85 29.97 21.52
N LYS A 156 -35.62 29.48 20.54
CA LYS A 156 -35.98 30.19 19.29
C LYS A 156 -34.75 30.74 18.57
N ARG A 157 -33.69 29.93 18.51
CA ARG A 157 -32.40 30.29 17.91
C ARG A 157 -31.88 29.15 17.05
N TRP A 158 -31.13 29.51 16.01
CA TRP A 158 -30.32 28.55 15.28
C TRP A 158 -29.10 28.18 16.12
N ILE A 159 -28.92 26.88 16.35
CA ILE A 159 -27.75 26.31 17.02
C ILE A 159 -26.89 25.56 15.99
N MET A 160 -25.62 25.35 16.34
CA MET A 160 -24.70 24.59 15.51
C MET A 160 -24.92 23.10 15.77
N GLY A 161 -25.31 22.36 14.72
CA GLY A 161 -25.43 20.91 14.74
C GLY A 161 -24.12 20.23 14.36
N SER A 162 -24.19 19.23 13.47
CA SER A 162 -23.06 18.46 12.97
C SER A 162 -22.05 19.32 12.19
N ARG A 163 -20.77 18.96 12.25
CA ARG A 163 -19.73 19.56 11.40
C ARG A 163 -19.60 18.79 10.09
N PRO A 164 -19.00 19.37 9.05
CA PRO A 164 -18.72 18.63 7.82
C PRO A 164 -17.80 17.44 8.10
N GLU A 165 -18.14 16.30 7.52
CA GLU A 165 -17.39 15.06 7.62
C GLU A 165 -17.09 14.54 6.21
N GLY A 166 -16.36 13.44 6.12
CA GLY A 166 -16.10 12.82 4.84
C GLY A 166 -15.33 11.53 4.95
N THR A 167 -15.29 10.81 3.85
CA THR A 167 -14.61 9.53 3.72
C THR A 167 -13.72 9.50 2.49
N VAL A 168 -12.72 8.64 2.53
CA VAL A 168 -11.82 8.38 1.42
C VAL A 168 -11.97 6.94 0.98
N THR A 169 -11.97 6.74 -0.34
CA THR A 169 -11.86 5.42 -0.97
C THR A 169 -10.63 5.40 -1.87
N VAL A 170 -9.74 4.44 -1.65
CA VAL A 170 -8.56 4.20 -2.49
C VAL A 170 -8.66 2.78 -3.04
N PRO A 171 -8.80 2.56 -4.36
CA PRO A 171 -8.99 1.23 -4.93
C PRO A 171 -7.88 0.23 -4.60
N ALA A 172 -6.64 0.68 -4.39
CA ALA A 172 -5.53 -0.18 -3.98
C ALA A 172 -5.59 -0.62 -2.51
N TYR A 173 -6.46 -0.01 -1.70
CA TYR A 173 -6.60 -0.25 -0.25
C TYR A 173 -8.04 -0.59 0.08
N GLU A 174 -8.58 -1.65 -0.52
CA GLU A 174 -9.98 -2.07 -0.30
C GLU A 174 -10.28 -2.38 1.17
N GLN A 175 -9.28 -2.85 1.93
CA GLN A 175 -9.37 -3.07 3.37
C GLN A 175 -9.59 -1.79 4.18
N ASP A 176 -9.19 -0.62 3.65
CA ASP A 176 -9.33 0.69 4.28
C ASP A 176 -10.43 1.54 3.59
N ALA A 177 -11.39 0.89 2.91
CA ALA A 177 -12.48 1.56 2.23
C ALA A 177 -13.34 2.39 3.21
N GLY A 178 -13.62 3.65 2.85
CA GLY A 178 -14.43 4.54 3.67
C GLY A 178 -13.69 5.16 4.85
N MET A 179 -12.36 5.23 4.81
CA MET A 179 -11.56 5.83 5.88
C MET A 179 -11.97 7.29 6.14
N PRO A 180 -12.21 7.72 7.39
CA PRO A 180 -12.67 9.07 7.69
C PRO A 180 -11.62 10.12 7.37
N ILE A 181 -12.06 11.27 6.86
CA ILE A 181 -11.21 12.44 6.63
C ILE A 181 -11.06 13.21 7.94
N PRO A 182 -9.84 13.41 8.47
CA PRO A 182 -9.62 14.02 9.78
C PRO A 182 -9.66 15.56 9.69
N PHE A 183 -10.80 16.12 9.29
CA PHE A 183 -10.99 17.57 9.29
C PHE A 183 -10.82 18.17 10.69
N ARG A 184 -10.16 19.33 10.77
CA ARG A 184 -10.12 20.14 11.98
C ARG A 184 -10.60 21.54 11.66
N PHE A 185 -11.68 21.93 12.33
CA PHE A 185 -12.32 23.22 12.13
C PHE A 185 -11.98 24.19 13.27
N SER A 186 -11.78 25.46 12.91
CA SER A 186 -11.54 26.58 13.83
C SER A 186 -12.54 27.70 13.60
#